data_AF-A0A0C9X5M2-F1
#
_entry.id   AF-A0A0C9X5M2-F1
#
_cell.length_a   1.000
_cell.length_b   1.000
_cell.length_c   1.000
_cell.angle_alpha   90.00
_cell.angle_beta   90.00
_cell.angle_gamma   90.00
#
_symmetry.space_group_name_H-M   'P 1'
#
loop_
_entity.id
_entity.type
_entity.pdbx_description
1 polymer ?
#
loop_
_entity_poly.entity_id
_entity_poly.type
_entity_poly.pdbx_seq_one_letter_code
_entity_poly.pdbx_strand_id
1 'polypeptide(L)'
;KIFAWGDSLSDSTACLLYGPFGSGKTTLATTLAEKYDKENRLAGTFFFSGDPCHDPERRSLDRFVTTIAYQNSISHPIVKKKIIQVLNSDPTILSKSLEIQFDSLPVG
;
A
#
# COMPACT_ATOMS: atom_id res chain seq x y z
N LYS A 1 -10.79 -16.40 9.20
CA LYS A 1 -11.35 -16.10 7.86
C LYS A 1 -10.46 -15.13 7.07
N ILE A 2 -10.10 -13.94 7.58
CA ILE A 2 -9.18 -13.03 6.87
C ILE A 2 -7.75 -13.58 6.70
N PHE A 3 -7.16 -14.18 7.75
CA PHE A 3 -5.84 -14.82 7.65
C PHE A 3 -5.86 -15.99 6.66
N ALA A 4 -6.92 -16.80 6.68
CA ALA A 4 -7.09 -17.89 5.72
C ALA A 4 -7.24 -17.38 4.27
N TRP A 5 -7.87 -16.22 4.06
CA TRP A 5 -7.89 -15.57 2.75
C TRP A 5 -6.50 -15.10 2.33
N GLY A 6 -5.78 -14.37 3.18
CA GLY A 6 -4.45 -13.86 2.83
C GLY A 6 -3.39 -14.95 2.66
N ASP A 7 -3.60 -16.12 3.26
CA ASP A 7 -2.75 -17.30 3.09
C ASP A 7 -3.21 -18.21 1.94
N SER A 8 -4.39 -17.95 1.35
CA SER A 8 -4.91 -18.75 0.23
C SER A 8 -4.31 -18.31 -1.10
N LEU A 9 -4.07 -19.27 -1.99
CA LEU A 9 -3.77 -19.04 -3.41
C LEU A 9 -5.03 -18.72 -4.23
N SER A 10 -6.12 -18.25 -3.60
CA SER A 10 -7.38 -18.01 -4.32
C SER A 10 -7.23 -16.86 -5.32
N ASP A 11 -7.97 -16.89 -6.44
CA ASP A 11 -8.01 -15.83 -7.45
C ASP A 11 -8.55 -14.48 -6.92
N SER A 12 -9.01 -14.42 -5.67
CA SER A 12 -9.60 -13.23 -5.07
C SER A 12 -8.51 -12.29 -4.56
N THR A 13 -8.17 -11.26 -5.35
CA THR A 13 -7.18 -10.22 -5.03
C THR A 13 -7.65 -9.20 -3.99
N ALA A 14 -8.92 -9.21 -3.60
CA ALA A 14 -9.50 -8.29 -2.63
C ALA A 14 -10.39 -9.00 -1.60
N CYS A 15 -10.36 -8.54 -0.34
CA CYS A 15 -11.20 -9.02 0.76
C CYS A 15 -11.98 -7.88 1.41
N LEU A 16 -13.29 -8.04 1.53
CA LEU A 16 -14.16 -7.08 2.20
C LEU A 16 -14.39 -7.48 3.67
N LEU A 17 -14.01 -6.60 4.60
CA LEU A 17 -14.35 -6.71 6.02
C LEU A 17 -15.58 -5.86 6.34
N TYR A 18 -16.69 -6.51 6.69
CA TYR A 18 -17.93 -5.85 7.11
C TYR A 18 -18.24 -6.15 8.59
N GLY A 19 -18.89 -5.21 9.26
CA GLY A 19 -19.30 -5.36 10.65
C GLY A 19 -19.69 -4.02 11.29
N PRO A 20 -20.25 -4.03 12.51
CA PRO A 20 -20.69 -2.82 13.23
C PRO A 20 -19.58 -1.78 13.40
N PHE A 21 -19.93 -0.51 13.55
CA PHE A 21 -18.95 0.52 13.93
C PHE A 21 -18.26 0.12 15.24
N GLY A 22 -16.96 0.40 15.37
CA GLY A 22 -16.19 0.02 16.55
C GLY A 22 -15.85 -1.47 16.68
N SER A 23 -16.25 -2.34 15.73
CA SER A 23 -15.96 -3.78 15.77
C SER A 23 -14.48 -4.15 15.52
N GLY A 24 -13.57 -3.18 15.54
CA GLY A 24 -12.14 -3.42 15.35
C GLY A 24 -11.71 -3.83 13.94
N LYS A 25 -12.46 -3.50 12.89
CA LYS A 25 -12.09 -3.84 11.49
C LYS A 25 -10.71 -3.29 11.10
N THR A 26 -10.46 -2.03 11.42
CA THR A 26 -9.16 -1.39 11.19
C THR A 26 -8.07 -2.10 11.99
N THR A 27 -8.33 -2.38 13.27
CA THR A 27 -7.41 -3.15 14.13
C THR A 27 -7.07 -4.50 13.51
N LEU A 28 -8.05 -5.23 12.99
CA LEU A 28 -7.83 -6.53 12.35
C LEU A 28 -7.00 -6.43 11.08
N ALA A 29 -7.24 -5.42 10.23
CA ALA A 29 -6.43 -5.16 9.05
C ALA A 29 -4.98 -4.78 9.41
N THR A 30 -4.80 -3.96 10.44
CA THR A 30 -3.47 -3.62 10.98
C THR A 30 -2.75 -4.86 11.51
N THR A 31 -3.42 -5.71 12.31
CA THR A 31 -2.81 -6.94 12.82
C THR A 31 -2.43 -7.92 11.71
N LEU A 32 -3.22 -8.01 10.62
CA LEU A 32 -2.86 -8.81 9.46
C LEU A 32 -1.60 -8.26 8.78
N ALA A 33 -1.53 -6.96 8.56
CA ALA A 33 -0.35 -6.31 8.01
C ALA A 33 0.90 -6.57 8.85
N GLU A 34 0.83 -6.34 10.16
CA GLU A 34 1.95 -6.59 11.08
C GLU A 34 2.43 -8.06 11.06
N LYS A 35 1.49 -9.01 10.91
CA LYS A 35 1.84 -10.42 10.77
C LYS A 35 2.62 -10.67 9.48
N TYR A 36 2.13 -10.17 8.34
CA TYR A 36 2.78 -10.40 7.04
C TYR A 36 4.07 -9.62 6.84
N ASP A 37 4.21 -8.46 7.49
CA ASP A 37 5.47 -7.73 7.58
C ASP A 37 6.56 -8.59 8.24
N LYS A 38 6.24 -9.20 9.40
CA LYS A 38 7.15 -10.13 10.09
C LYS A 38 7.50 -11.37 9.29
N GLU A 39 6.63 -11.79 8.38
CA GLU A 39 6.83 -12.92 7.48
C GLU A 39 7.54 -12.54 6.16
N ASN A 40 7.89 -11.26 5.96
CA ASN A 40 8.40 -10.71 4.69
C ASN A 40 7.46 -10.99 3.49
N ARG A 41 6.15 -11.01 3.74
CA ARG A 41 5.09 -11.23 2.74
C ARG A 41 4.31 -9.97 2.39
N LEU A 42 4.66 -8.85 3.02
CA LEU A 42 3.99 -7.56 2.83
C LEU A 42 4.82 -6.64 1.93
N ALA A 43 4.27 -6.27 0.77
CA ALA A 43 4.88 -5.28 -0.12
C ALA A 43 4.74 -3.85 0.45
N GLY A 44 3.59 -3.54 1.05
CA GLY A 44 3.32 -2.25 1.68
C GLY A 44 1.90 -2.17 2.24
N THR A 45 1.61 -1.10 2.96
CA THR A 45 0.28 -0.77 3.49
C THR A 45 -0.03 0.70 3.32
N PHE A 46 -1.31 0.97 3.06
CA PHE A 46 -1.86 2.31 3.00
C PHE A 46 -3.25 2.32 3.63
N PHE A 47 -3.53 3.31 4.48
CA PHE A 47 -4.81 3.45 5.16
C PHE A 47 -5.46 4.79 4.82
N PHE A 48 -6.67 4.74 4.28
CA PHE A 48 -7.48 5.91 3.98
C PHE A 48 -8.25 6.38 5.23
N SER A 49 -8.30 7.70 5.45
CA SER A 49 -9.16 8.27 6.48
C SER A 49 -10.61 8.35 6.01
N GLY A 50 -11.53 7.87 6.84
CA GLY A 50 -12.97 7.99 6.62
C GLY A 50 -13.52 9.39 6.93
N ASP A 51 -12.75 10.29 7.54
CA ASP A 51 -13.22 11.61 7.96
C ASP A 51 -12.85 12.70 6.92
N PRO A 52 -13.84 13.34 6.26
CA PRO A 52 -13.59 14.40 5.27
C PRO A 52 -12.98 15.67 5.85
N CYS A 53 -13.24 15.96 7.12
CA CYS A 53 -13.00 17.26 7.72
C CYS A 53 -11.66 17.34 8.44
N HIS A 54 -11.15 16.20 8.91
CA HIS A 54 -9.94 16.17 9.75
C HIS A 54 -8.66 15.83 9.00
N ASP A 55 -8.73 15.11 7.87
CA ASP A 55 -7.53 14.70 7.14
C ASP A 55 -7.79 14.51 5.63
N PRO A 56 -7.97 15.61 4.87
CA PRO A 56 -8.22 15.54 3.44
C PRO A 56 -7.04 14.95 2.67
N GLU A 57 -5.80 15.08 3.16
CA GLU A 57 -4.62 14.47 2.55
C GLU A 57 -4.64 12.93 2.65
N ARG A 58 -5.12 12.36 3.77
CA ARG A 58 -5.28 10.89 3.92
C ARG A 58 -6.43 10.28 3.11
N ARG A 59 -7.24 11.10 2.45
CA ARG A 59 -8.22 10.62 1.46
C ARG A 59 -7.68 10.67 0.05
N SER A 60 -6.64 11.46 -0.19
CA SER A 60 -6.07 11.57 -1.52
C SER A 60 -5.32 10.30 -1.89
N LEU A 61 -5.53 9.85 -3.12
CA LEU A 61 -4.74 8.78 -3.73
C LEU A 61 -3.38 9.28 -4.20
N ASP A 62 -3.13 10.60 -4.21
CA ASP A 62 -1.90 11.21 -4.76
C ASP A 62 -0.61 10.64 -4.15
N ARG A 63 -0.67 10.20 -2.88
CA ARG A 63 0.47 9.59 -2.18
C ARG A 63 0.41 8.06 -2.12
N PHE A 64 -0.64 7.42 -2.64
CA PHE A 64 -0.80 5.98 -2.54
C PHE A 64 0.37 5.24 -3.22
N VAL A 65 0.59 5.50 -4.51
CA VAL A 65 1.62 4.80 -5.29
C VAL A 65 3.01 5.10 -4.76
N THR A 66 3.32 6.38 -4.50
CA THR A 66 4.62 6.79 -3.96
C THR A 66 4.90 6.19 -2.58
N THR A 67 3.88 6.08 -1.72
CA THR A 67 4.03 5.45 -0.40
C THR A 67 4.32 3.96 -0.53
N ILE A 68 3.59 3.23 -1.39
CA ILE A 68 3.82 1.79 -1.60
C ILE A 68 5.19 1.54 -2.25
N ALA A 69 5.58 2.35 -3.24
CA ALA A 69 6.89 2.25 -3.88
C ALA A 69 8.01 2.51 -2.85
N TYR A 70 7.86 3.52 -2.00
CA TYR A 70 8.83 3.82 -0.94
C TYR A 70 8.96 2.68 0.07
N GLN A 71 7.84 2.16 0.59
CA GLN A 71 7.85 1.04 1.53
C GLN A 71 8.51 -0.21 0.92
N ASN A 72 8.17 -0.55 -0.33
CA ASN A 72 8.83 -1.63 -1.05
C ASN A 72 10.34 -1.40 -1.22
N SER A 73 10.77 -0.16 -1.45
CA SER A 73 12.19 0.18 -1.62
C SER A 73 13.01 -0.04 -0.35
N ILE A 74 12.39 0.06 0.82
CA ILE A 74 13.05 -0.20 2.10
C ILE A 74 13.30 -1.70 2.25
N SER A 75 12.31 -2.53 1.93
CA SER A 75 12.38 -3.98 2.08
C SER A 75 13.15 -4.69 0.95
N HIS A 76 13.15 -4.13 -0.27
CA HIS A 76 13.72 -4.78 -1.46
C HIS A 76 14.80 -3.91 -2.14
N PRO A 77 16.10 -4.25 -1.99
CA PRO A 77 17.20 -3.48 -2.59
C PRO A 77 17.14 -3.36 -4.12
N ILE A 78 16.57 -4.36 -4.80
CA ILE A 78 16.39 -4.35 -6.26
C ILE A 78 15.35 -3.28 -6.65
N VAL A 79 14.23 -3.21 -5.93
CA VAL A 79 13.18 -2.21 -6.14
C VAL A 79 13.74 -0.81 -5.86
N LYS A 80 14.52 -0.65 -4.79
CA LYS A 80 15.22 0.61 -4.48
C LYS A 80 16.08 1.12 -5.63
N LYS A 81 16.90 0.25 -6.23
CA LYS A 81 17.75 0.63 -7.36
C LYS A 81 16.92 1.11 -8.56
N LYS A 82 15.84 0.40 -8.90
CA LYS A 82 14.94 0.79 -10.00
C LYS A 82 14.25 2.13 -9.73
N ILE A 83 13.74 2.35 -8.52
CA ILE A 83 13.12 3.63 -8.14
C ILE A 83 14.12 4.78 -8.26
N ILE A 84 15.36 4.59 -7.76
CA ILE A 84 16.41 5.60 -7.89
C ILE A 84 16.72 5.90 -9.37
N GLN A 85 16.75 4.89 -10.24
CA GLN A 85 16.96 5.10 -11.67
C GLN A 85 15.83 5.95 -12.29
N VAL A 86 14.57 5.61 -11.98
CA VAL A 86 13.40 6.37 -12.46
C VAL A 86 13.46 7.81 -11.96
N LEU A 87 13.78 8.03 -10.68
CA LEU A 87 13.92 9.37 -10.11
C LEU A 87 15.06 10.17 -10.72
N ASN A 88 16.19 9.53 -11.06
CA ASN A 88 17.31 10.18 -11.73
C ASN A 88 16.97 10.57 -13.18
N SER A 89 16.14 9.78 -13.86
CA SER A 89 15.67 10.08 -15.22
C SER A 89 14.57 11.13 -15.24
N ASP A 90 13.64 11.08 -14.28
CA ASP A 90 12.54 12.02 -14.14
C ASP A 90 12.22 12.31 -12.66
N PRO A 91 12.79 13.39 -12.12
CA PRO A 91 12.51 13.81 -10.74
C PRO A 91 11.07 14.23 -10.50
N THR A 92 10.31 14.59 -11.55
CA THR A 92 8.92 15.06 -11.43
C THR A 92 7.92 13.93 -11.29
N ILE A 93 8.35 12.67 -11.40
CA ILE A 93 7.48 11.49 -11.37
C ILE A 93 6.59 11.45 -10.13
N LEU A 94 7.09 11.91 -8.98
CA LEU A 94 6.36 11.93 -7.70
C LEU A 94 5.16 12.90 -7.67
N SER A 95 5.09 13.83 -8.61
CA SER A 95 3.99 14.79 -8.75
C SER A 95 3.14 14.56 -10.01
N LYS A 96 3.40 13.50 -10.77
CA LYS A 96 2.59 13.13 -11.93
C LYS A 96 1.29 12.45 -11.51
N SER A 97 0.40 12.21 -12.47
CA SER A 97 -0.85 11.50 -12.22
C SER A 97 -0.58 10.08 -11.68
N LEU A 98 -1.58 9.54 -10.97
CA LEU A 98 -1.50 8.24 -10.34
C LEU A 98 -1.20 7.12 -11.33
N GLU A 99 -1.76 7.20 -12.54
CA GLU A 99 -1.54 6.22 -13.61
C GLU A 99 -0.07 6.22 -14.04
N ILE A 100 0.50 7.41 -14.25
CA ILE A 100 1.91 7.53 -14.65
C ILE A 100 2.83 7.05 -13.53
N GLN A 101 2.51 7.38 -12.28
CA GLN A 101 3.26 6.89 -11.12
C GLN A 101 3.22 5.36 -11.05
N PHE A 102 2.05 4.75 -11.27
CA PHE A 102 1.86 3.31 -11.18
C PHE A 102 2.62 2.55 -12.28
N ASP A 103 2.62 3.08 -13.50
CA ASP A 103 3.33 2.47 -14.63
C ASP A 103 4.85 2.65 -14.53
N SER A 104 5.31 3.72 -13.90
CA SER A 104 6.74 4.07 -13.85
C SER A 104 7.45 3.60 -12.59
N LEU A 105 6.76 3.54 -11.44
CA LEU A 105 7.34 3.14 -10.17
C LEU A 105 7.07 1.65 -9.91
N PRO A 106 8.12 0.82 -9.72
CA PRO A 106 7.93 -0.57 -9.36
C PRO A 106 7.34 -0.67 -7.95
N VAL A 107 6.06 -1.06 -7.88
CA VAL A 107 5.27 -1.27 -6.65
C VAL A 107 5.18 -2.75 -6.23
N GLY A 108 5.68 -3.67 -7.05
CA GLY A 108 5.73 -5.12 -6.82
C GLY A 108 6.12 -5.85 -8.09
#